data_AF-A0A383F7D2-F1
#
_entry.id   AF-A0A383F7D2-F1
#
_cell.length_a   1.000
_cell.length_b   1.000
_cell.length_c   1.000
_cell.angle_alpha   90.00
_cell.angle_beta   90.00
_cell.angle_gamma   90.00
#
_symmetry.space_group_name_H-M   'P 1'
#
loop_
_entity.id
_entity.type
_entity.pdbx_description
1 polymer ?
#
loop_
_entity_poly.entity_id
_entity_poly.type
_entity_poly.pdbx_seq_one_letter_code
_entity_poly.pdbx_strand_id
1 'polypeptide(L)'
;MIIHLKLGIHKFLLTILCLILVAGCARFSQYELEDVEKQRLKFKNGDEKALWLLSDIYKDNSQSYEVRLAALRALSESRHPLIIFDIQSSVKKSSLVELGLMKEAIQMLVSYKEITSIDSLIEALYTTEQKTL
;
A
#
# COMPACT_ATOMS: atom_id res chain seq x y z
N MET A 1 -30.55 -44.88 6.68
CA MET A 1 -30.83 -43.71 5.81
C MET A 1 -30.13 -42.41 6.29
N ILE A 2 -30.12 -42.11 7.60
CA ILE A 2 -29.53 -40.87 8.16
C ILE A 2 -27.99 -40.77 7.99
N ILE A 3 -27.27 -41.90 8.04
CA ILE A 3 -25.79 -41.93 7.96
C ILE A 3 -25.29 -41.57 6.55
N HIS A 4 -25.96 -42.03 5.50
CA HIS A 4 -25.61 -41.70 4.11
C HIS A 4 -25.82 -40.22 3.79
N LEU A 5 -26.83 -39.58 4.41
CA LEU A 5 -27.09 -38.15 4.26
C LEU A 5 -25.98 -37.30 4.91
N LYS A 6 -25.54 -37.67 6.12
CA LYS A 6 -24.40 -37.00 6.79
C LYS A 6 -23.09 -37.15 6.02
N LEU A 7 -22.85 -38.32 5.43
CA LEU A 7 -21.65 -38.58 4.63
C LEU A 7 -21.64 -37.76 3.33
N GLY A 8 -22.81 -37.59 2.69
CA GLY A 8 -22.97 -36.74 1.51
C GLY A 8 -22.73 -35.26 1.81
N ILE A 9 -23.29 -34.75 2.90
CA ILE A 9 -23.11 -33.35 3.34
C ILE A 9 -21.64 -33.08 3.69
N HIS A 10 -20.96 -34.03 4.36
CA HIS A 10 -19.56 -33.86 4.72
C HIS A 10 -18.65 -33.81 3.49
N LYS A 11 -18.89 -34.68 2.50
CA LYS A 11 -18.17 -34.63 1.22
C LYS A 11 -18.41 -33.32 0.47
N PHE A 12 -19.66 -32.85 0.45
CA PHE A 12 -20.02 -31.58 -0.18
C PHE A 12 -19.31 -30.38 0.48
N LEU A 13 -19.31 -30.31 1.82
CA LEU A 13 -18.58 -29.29 2.58
C LEU A 13 -17.07 -29.33 2.32
N LEU A 14 -16.48 -30.54 2.25
CA LEU A 14 -15.07 -30.72 1.94
C LEU A 14 -14.73 -30.24 0.52
N THR A 15 -15.65 -30.44 -0.43
CA THR A 15 -15.48 -30.00 -1.83
C THR A 15 -15.53 -28.47 -1.93
N ILE A 16 -16.46 -27.82 -1.22
CA ILE A 16 -16.55 -26.36 -1.14
C ILE A 16 -15.30 -25.77 -0.51
N LEU A 17 -14.81 -26.33 0.60
CA LEU A 17 -13.59 -25.88 1.26
C LEU A 17 -12.38 -25.96 0.31
N CYS A 18 -12.28 -27.06 -0.45
CA CYS A 18 -11.20 -27.26 -1.43
C CYS A 18 -11.28 -26.23 -2.57
N LEU A 19 -12.49 -25.93 -3.07
CA LEU A 19 -12.70 -24.89 -4.08
C LEU A 19 -12.31 -23.48 -3.58
N ILE A 20 -12.61 -23.16 -2.32
CA ILE A 20 -12.22 -21.87 -1.71
C ILE A 20 -10.69 -21.76 -1.60
N LEU A 21 -10.01 -22.85 -1.21
CA LEU A 21 -8.54 -22.88 -1.10
C LEU A 21 -7.85 -22.73 -2.46
N VAL A 22 -8.41 -23.29 -3.53
CA VAL A 22 -7.85 -23.17 -4.89
C VAL A 22 -8.21 -21.83 -5.56
N ALA A 23 -9.38 -21.25 -5.25
CA ALA A 23 -9.76 -19.92 -5.71
C ALA A 23 -8.99 -18.80 -4.98
N GLY A 24 -8.39 -19.10 -3.83
CA GLY A 24 -7.60 -18.19 -2.99
C GLY A 24 -6.18 -17.90 -3.49
N CYS A 25 -5.89 -18.01 -4.79
CA CYS A 25 -4.67 -17.44 -5.35
C CYS A 25 -4.82 -15.91 -5.45
N ALA A 26 -4.71 -15.20 -4.32
CA ALA A 26 -4.41 -13.78 -4.35
C ALA A 26 -3.09 -13.62 -5.13
N ARG A 27 -3.15 -13.03 -6.32
CA ARG A 27 -1.96 -12.67 -7.10
C ARG A 27 -1.21 -11.61 -6.32
N PHE A 28 -0.23 -12.02 -5.52
CA PHE A 28 0.81 -11.13 -5.04
C PHE A 28 1.66 -10.77 -6.27
N SER A 29 1.33 -9.68 -6.95
CA SER A 29 2.20 -9.12 -7.98
C SER A 29 3.38 -8.46 -7.27
N GLN A 30 4.52 -9.15 -7.17
CA GLN A 30 5.75 -8.50 -6.73
C GLN A 30 6.28 -7.61 -7.86
N TYR A 31 6.55 -6.36 -7.52
CA TYR A 31 7.12 -5.38 -8.43
C TYR A 31 8.62 -5.26 -8.20
N GLU A 32 9.36 -5.02 -9.28
CA GLU A 32 10.77 -4.69 -9.23
C GLU A 32 10.98 -3.17 -9.37
N LEU A 33 12.19 -2.69 -9.06
CA LEU A 33 12.54 -1.28 -9.23
C LEU A 33 12.37 -0.79 -10.67
N GLU A 34 12.60 -1.67 -11.65
CA GLU A 34 12.38 -1.36 -13.07
C GLU A 34 10.90 -1.11 -13.39
N ASP A 35 9.99 -1.85 -12.76
CA ASP A 35 8.55 -1.64 -12.95
C ASP A 35 8.12 -0.28 -12.43
N VAL A 36 8.66 0.13 -11.27
CA VAL A 36 8.44 1.45 -10.69
C VAL A 36 8.95 2.54 -11.63
N GLU A 37 10.18 2.40 -12.15
CA GLU A 37 10.75 3.35 -13.10
C GLU A 37 9.91 3.45 -14.38
N LYS A 38 9.42 2.31 -14.89
CA LYS A 38 8.53 2.28 -16.04
C LYS A 38 7.23 3.05 -15.79
N GLN A 39 6.61 2.90 -14.62
CA GLN A 39 5.42 3.71 -14.29
C GLN A 39 5.78 5.19 -14.09
N ARG A 40 6.95 5.48 -13.51
CA ARG A 40 7.45 6.85 -13.37
C ARG A 40 7.53 7.55 -14.73
N LEU A 41 8.16 6.91 -15.72
CA LEU A 41 8.27 7.45 -17.08
C LEU A 41 6.90 7.62 -17.75
N LYS A 42 5.98 6.66 -17.57
CA LYS A 42 4.61 6.78 -18.10
C LYS A 42 3.88 7.99 -17.54
N PHE A 43 3.92 8.21 -16.22
CA PHE A 43 3.27 9.39 -15.64
C PHE A 43 3.91 10.67 -16.17
N LYS A 44 5.24 10.73 -16.31
CA LYS A 44 5.93 11.90 -16.87
C LYS A 44 5.53 12.19 -18.31
N ASN A 45 5.08 11.17 -19.03
CA ASN A 45 4.53 11.29 -20.38
C ASN A 45 3.01 11.56 -20.40
N GLY A 46 2.39 11.85 -19.25
CA GLY A 46 0.98 12.23 -19.13
C GLY A 46 0.01 11.09 -18.80
N ASP A 47 0.49 9.86 -18.54
CA ASP A 47 -0.38 8.76 -18.13
C ASP A 47 -0.71 8.83 -16.63
N GLU A 48 -1.80 9.49 -16.28
CA GLU A 48 -2.26 9.62 -14.89
C GLU A 48 -2.58 8.26 -14.23
N LYS A 49 -2.87 7.20 -15.01
CA LYS A 49 -3.10 5.86 -14.45
C LYS A 49 -1.84 5.29 -13.81
N ALA A 50 -0.67 5.72 -14.26
CA ALA A 50 0.59 5.30 -13.67
C ALA A 50 0.76 5.84 -12.23
N LEU A 51 0.17 6.99 -11.90
CA LEU A 51 0.19 7.52 -10.53
C LEU A 51 -0.61 6.62 -9.56
N TRP A 52 -1.76 6.11 -10.00
CA TRP A 52 -2.57 5.20 -9.20
C TRP A 52 -1.82 3.90 -8.91
N LEU A 53 -1.17 3.33 -9.92
CA LEU A 53 -0.37 2.12 -9.74
C LEU A 53 0.84 2.34 -8.81
N LEU A 54 1.52 3.49 -8.92
CA LEU A 54 2.60 3.85 -8.01
C LEU A 54 2.10 4.02 -6.56
N SER A 55 0.91 4.59 -6.36
CA SER A 55 0.26 4.66 -5.04
C SER A 55 -0.03 3.27 -4.47
N ASP A 56 -0.54 2.36 -5.28
CA ASP A 56 -0.82 0.98 -4.86
C ASP A 56 0.47 0.25 -4.45
N ILE A 57 1.54 0.38 -5.24
CA ILE A 57 2.85 -0.20 -4.92
C ILE A 57 3.38 0.35 -3.59
N TYR A 58 3.30 1.67 -3.38
CA TYR A 58 3.74 2.31 -2.13
C TYR A 58 3.00 1.79 -0.89
N LYS A 59 1.67 1.62 -1.00
CA LYS A 59 0.80 1.21 0.10
C LYS A 59 0.83 -0.30 0.39
N ASP A 60 1.35 -1.11 -0.54
CA ASP A 60 1.38 -2.56 -0.41
C ASP A 60 2.55 -3.03 0.47
N ASN A 61 2.23 -3.41 1.71
CA ASN A 61 3.20 -3.91 2.68
C ASN A 61 3.81 -5.28 2.31
N SER A 62 3.30 -5.97 1.30
CA SER A 62 3.92 -7.19 0.76
C SER A 62 5.08 -6.91 -0.20
N GLN A 63 5.20 -5.66 -0.68
CA GLN A 63 6.34 -5.22 -1.49
C GLN A 63 7.58 -4.98 -0.63
N SER A 64 8.75 -5.09 -1.26
CA SER A 64 10.01 -4.78 -0.58
C SER A 64 10.07 -3.30 -0.21
N TYR A 65 10.80 -2.99 0.87
CA TYR A 65 10.99 -1.61 1.32
C TYR A 65 11.54 -0.71 0.21
N GLU A 66 12.53 -1.19 -0.55
CA GLU A 66 13.16 -0.41 -1.63
C GLU A 66 12.19 -0.08 -2.77
N VAL A 67 11.32 -1.03 -3.12
CA VAL A 67 10.28 -0.83 -4.16
C VAL A 67 9.25 0.19 -3.70
N ARG A 68 8.79 0.09 -2.44
CA ARG A 68 7.86 1.06 -1.85
C ARG A 68 8.47 2.46 -1.76
N LEU A 69 9.74 2.56 -1.38
CA LEU A 69 10.47 3.83 -1.31
C LEU A 69 10.65 4.44 -2.70
N ALA A 70 11.01 3.64 -3.70
CA ALA A 70 11.11 4.10 -5.08
C ALA A 70 9.77 4.59 -5.61
N ALA A 71 8.68 3.89 -5.31
CA ALA A 71 7.33 4.30 -5.71
C ALA A 71 6.92 5.63 -5.05
N LEU A 72 7.19 5.80 -3.75
CA LEU A 72 6.97 7.06 -3.03
C LEU A 72 7.75 8.22 -3.66
N ARG A 73 9.01 8.02 -4.03
CA ARG A 73 9.83 9.03 -4.72
C ARG A 73 9.30 9.37 -6.10
N ALA A 74 8.88 8.38 -6.88
CA ALA A 74 8.27 8.58 -8.18
C ALA A 74 6.97 9.41 -8.09
N LEU A 75 6.09 9.08 -7.12
CA LEU A 75 4.87 9.84 -6.84
C LEU A 75 5.16 11.30 -6.53
N SER A 76 6.30 11.55 -5.88
CA SER A 76 6.63 12.87 -5.40
C SER A 76 6.90 13.91 -6.50
N GLU A 77 7.22 13.44 -7.71
CA GLU A 77 7.43 14.29 -8.87
C GLU A 77 6.11 14.87 -9.42
N SER A 78 4.96 14.22 -9.17
CA SER A 78 3.67 14.59 -9.76
C SER A 78 2.99 15.78 -9.08
N ARG A 79 3.17 15.94 -7.76
CA ARG A 79 2.43 16.90 -6.91
C ARG A 79 0.91 16.85 -7.08
N HIS A 80 0.37 15.72 -7.53
CA HIS A 80 -1.05 15.58 -7.77
C HIS A 80 -1.83 15.62 -6.44
N PRO A 81 -2.92 16.40 -6.28
CA PRO A 81 -3.58 16.59 -4.99
C PRO A 81 -4.03 15.29 -4.31
N LEU A 82 -4.53 14.31 -5.09
CA LEU A 82 -4.92 13.00 -4.55
C LEU A 82 -3.73 12.19 -4.02
N ILE A 83 -2.55 12.36 -4.62
CA ILE A 83 -1.32 11.70 -4.17
C ILE A 83 -0.80 12.36 -2.90
N ILE A 84 -0.89 13.68 -2.79
CA ILE A 84 -0.56 14.40 -1.55
C ILE A 84 -1.45 13.89 -0.40
N PHE A 85 -2.75 13.76 -0.64
CA PHE A 85 -3.69 13.20 0.33
C PHE A 85 -3.34 11.77 0.75
N ASP A 86 -2.93 10.93 -0.20
CA ASP A 86 -2.51 9.57 0.07
C ASP A 86 -1.23 9.49 0.92
N ILE A 87 -0.24 10.35 0.62
CA ILE A 87 0.99 10.46 1.41
C ILE A 87 0.67 10.92 2.83
N GLN A 88 -0.17 11.96 2.98
CA GLN A 88 -0.64 12.43 4.30
C GLN A 88 -1.34 11.33 5.10
N SER A 89 -2.22 10.57 4.46
CA SER A 89 -2.94 9.45 5.07
C SER A 89 -2.02 8.32 5.53
N SER A 90 -0.97 8.02 4.75
CA SER A 90 0.01 7.00 5.11
C SER A 90 0.90 7.45 6.27
N VAL A 91 1.36 8.71 6.27
CA VAL A 91 2.12 9.30 7.39
C VAL A 91 1.35 9.17 8.70
N LYS A 92 0.07 9.57 8.71
CA LYS A 92 -0.84 9.45 9.86
C LYS A 92 -0.95 8.02 10.42
N LYS A 93 -0.97 7.01 9.54
CA LYS A 93 -1.21 5.60 9.92
C LYS A 93 0.06 4.80 10.18
N SER A 94 1.21 5.34 9.81
CA SER A 94 2.46 4.58 9.75
C SER A 94 2.88 4.00 11.10
N SER A 95 3.63 2.90 11.04
CA SER A 95 4.20 2.25 12.22
C SER A 95 5.69 2.53 12.37
N LEU A 96 6.25 2.26 13.57
CA LEU A 96 7.68 2.41 13.82
C LEU A 96 8.55 1.61 12.82
N VAL A 97 8.03 0.48 12.33
CA VAL A 97 8.71 -0.36 11.31
C VAL A 97 8.89 0.40 9.98
N GLU A 98 8.10 1.44 9.74
CA GLU A 98 8.08 2.20 8.50
C GLU A 98 8.67 3.61 8.66
N LEU A 99 9.44 3.86 9.73
CA LEU A 99 10.03 5.17 10.05
C LEU A 99 10.78 5.81 8.87
N GLY A 100 11.49 5.01 8.06
CA GLY A 100 12.21 5.51 6.88
C GLY A 100 11.27 6.04 5.79
N LEU A 101 10.21 5.30 5.48
CA LEU A 101 9.17 5.73 4.53
C LEU A 101 8.40 6.94 5.06
N MET A 102 8.09 6.96 6.36
CA MET A 102 7.44 8.11 7.00
C MET A 102 8.32 9.37 6.92
N LYS A 103 9.61 9.26 7.22
CA LYS A 103 10.55 10.39 7.13
C LYS A 103 10.61 10.95 5.71
N GLU A 104 10.74 10.09 4.71
CA GLU A 104 10.77 10.49 3.30
C GLU A 104 9.45 11.18 2.90
N ALA A 105 8.31 10.61 3.26
CA ALA A 105 6.98 11.18 3.01
C ALA A 105 6.82 12.56 3.67
N ILE A 106 7.27 12.73 4.91
CA ILE A 106 7.27 14.01 5.62
C ILE A 106 8.13 15.04 4.88
N GLN A 107 9.34 14.67 4.45
CA GLN A 107 10.22 15.57 3.71
C GLN A 107 9.58 16.03 2.39
N MET A 108 8.85 15.15 1.71
CA MET A 108 8.09 15.50 0.50
C MET A 108 6.97 16.49 0.81
N LEU A 109 6.15 16.23 1.82
CA LEU A 109 5.06 17.13 2.24
C LEU A 109 5.58 18.52 2.62
N VAL A 110 6.70 18.59 3.35
CA VAL A 110 7.39 19.84 3.66
C VAL A 110 7.87 20.55 2.39
N SER A 111 8.43 19.80 1.43
CA SER A 111 8.90 20.37 0.14
C SER A 111 7.79 20.98 -0.70
N TYR A 112 6.55 20.49 -0.55
CA TYR A 112 5.39 21.03 -1.25
C TYR A 112 4.84 22.30 -0.60
N LYS A 113 5.26 22.61 0.64
CA LYS A 113 4.73 23.72 1.44
C LYS A 113 3.22 23.58 1.70
N GLU A 114 2.74 22.35 1.79
CA GLU A 114 1.33 22.03 2.01
C GLU A 114 0.97 22.19 3.48
N ILE A 115 0.29 23.30 3.81
CA ILE A 115 -0.14 23.64 5.18
C ILE A 115 -1.03 22.54 5.79
N THR A 116 -1.81 21.85 4.95
CA THR A 116 -2.66 20.70 5.34
C THR A 116 -1.87 19.53 5.91
N SER A 117 -0.55 19.48 5.71
CA SER A 117 0.31 18.41 6.21
C SER A 117 0.63 18.53 7.70
N ILE A 118 0.35 19.68 8.34
CA ILE A 118 0.64 19.91 9.75
C ILE A 118 -0.11 18.93 10.65
N ASP A 119 -1.39 18.67 10.37
CA ASP A 119 -2.19 17.71 11.16
C ASP A 119 -1.66 16.28 11.03
N SER A 120 -1.27 15.89 9.80
CA SER A 120 -0.66 14.58 9.55
C SER A 120 0.66 14.41 10.31
N LEU A 121 1.45 15.49 10.45
CA LEU A 121 2.69 15.48 11.23
C LEU A 121 2.42 15.32 12.74
N ILE A 122 1.44 16.04 13.29
CA ILE A 122 1.05 15.93 14.70
C ILE A 122 0.59 14.51 15.02
N GLU A 123 -0.24 13.91 14.16
CA GLU A 123 -0.75 12.55 14.37
C GLU A 123 0.34 11.48 14.23
N ALA A 124 1.30 11.68 13.31
CA ALA A 124 2.44 10.79 13.16
C ALA A 124 3.33 10.78 14.42
N LEU A 125 3.55 11.95 15.01
CA LEU A 125 4.27 12.09 16.29
C LEU A 125 3.54 11.37 17.42
N TYR A 126 2.24 11.62 17.57
CA TYR A 126 1.41 10.96 18.58
C TYR A 126 1.43 9.43 18.44
N THR A 127 1.28 8.92 17.21
CA THR A 127 1.30 7.48 16.93
C THR A 127 2.65 6.84 17.26
N THR A 128 3.74 7.56 17.01
CA THR A 128 5.10 7.13 17.34
C THR A 128 5.30 7.07 18.87
N GLU A 129 4.86 8.11 19.59
CA GLU A 129 4.92 8.17 21.06
C GLU A 129 4.16 7.01 21.72
N GLN A 130 2.91 6.76 21.31
CA GLN A 130 2.07 5.68 21.86
C GLN A 130 2.65 4.28 21.65
N LYS A 131 3.50 4.07 20.64
CA LYS A 131 4.15 2.77 20.39
C LYS A 131 5.47 2.59 21.16
N THR A 132 5.98 3.67 21.77
CA THR A 132 7.23 3.66 22.54
C THR A 132 6.98 3.51 24.05
N LEU A 133 5.73 3.68 24.49
CA LEU A 133 5.23 3.48 25.85
C LEU A 133 4.62 2.07 26.02
#